data_AF-A0A7M2SC24-F1
#
_entry.id   AF-A0A7M2SC24-F1
#
_cell.length_a   1.000
_cell.length_b   1.000
_cell.length_c   1.000
_cell.angle_alpha   90.00
_cell.angle_beta   90.00
_cell.angle_gamma   90.00
#
_symmetry.space_group_name_H-M   'P 1'
#
loop_
_entity.id
_entity.type
_entity.pdbx_description
1 polymer ?
#
loop_
_entity_poly.entity_id
_entity_poly.type
_entity_poly.pdbx_seq_one_letter_code
_entity_poly.pdbx_strand_id
1 'polypeptide(L)'
;MPTLFAPPTVAPVTLSGPPVLESWDAAGHPSQQRLRAYLDSVAELVGPAAAEGGTRLAMALDVGLADHVSLTRGGHDLDNYLFPLVRRFGAGRFDAVFARKRHAPSSTITVGPAAPPPDSHRAAVPPLLSVRTSVSATSVAWKGAIHAACRAACPEPAADGPLAVELCFRVSGGRNWSTLWKPAIDALGPLLGMPDPHRPFRPCDDRVVDLALHRNLDDSLGHDIVIDAWCTPSHHSEQLPRDIG
;
A
#
# COMPACT_ATOMS: atom_id res chain seq x y z
N MET A 1 20.12 4.56 6.74
CA MET A 1 18.77 5.14 6.91
C MET A 1 17.92 4.70 5.73
N PRO A 2 16.60 4.53 5.89
CA PRO A 2 15.73 4.20 4.77
C PRO A 2 15.67 5.36 3.77
N THR A 3 15.73 5.05 2.48
CA THR A 3 15.36 5.97 1.40
C THR A 3 13.86 5.88 1.20
N LEU A 4 13.15 6.98 1.42
CA LEU A 4 11.75 7.12 1.01
C LEU A 4 11.71 7.67 -0.41
N PHE A 5 10.67 7.31 -1.15
CA PHE A 5 10.47 7.73 -2.54
C PHE A 5 9.23 8.62 -2.65
N ALA A 6 9.16 9.45 -3.68
CA ALA A 6 7.96 10.19 -4.01
C ALA A 6 7.11 9.45 -5.06
N PRO A 7 5.79 9.74 -5.13
CA PRO A 7 4.97 9.35 -6.26
C PRO A 7 5.59 9.84 -7.58
N PRO A 8 5.54 9.05 -8.66
CA PRO A 8 6.06 9.46 -9.95
C PRO A 8 5.34 10.73 -10.45
N THR A 9 6.10 11.68 -10.98
CA THR A 9 5.58 13.00 -11.43
C THR A 9 5.21 13.05 -12.91
N VAL A 10 5.33 11.92 -13.62
CA VAL A 10 4.89 11.82 -15.02
C VAL A 10 3.36 11.91 -15.09
N ALA A 11 2.83 12.31 -16.25
CA ALA A 11 1.39 12.52 -16.41
C ALA A 11 0.60 11.23 -16.09
N PRO A 12 -0.43 11.30 -15.23
CA PRO A 12 -1.26 10.15 -14.93
C PRO A 12 -2.11 9.75 -16.14
N VAL A 13 -2.38 8.45 -16.26
CA VAL A 13 -3.28 7.91 -17.28
C VAL A 13 -4.60 7.51 -16.62
N THR A 14 -5.71 7.93 -17.21
CA THR A 14 -7.06 7.57 -16.74
C THR A 14 -7.36 6.11 -17.07
N LEU A 15 -7.85 5.37 -16.07
CA LEU A 15 -8.30 3.99 -16.24
C LEU A 15 -9.64 3.93 -16.96
N SER A 16 -9.81 2.91 -17.80
CA SER A 16 -11.04 2.68 -18.59
C SER A 16 -12.27 2.31 -17.73
N GLY A 17 -12.04 1.88 -16.49
CA GLY A 17 -13.07 1.51 -15.55
C GLY A 17 -12.56 1.52 -14.11
N PRO A 18 -13.42 1.21 -13.12
CA PRO A 18 -13.01 1.16 -11.72
C PRO A 18 -11.94 0.07 -11.50
N PRO A 19 -10.92 0.34 -10.68
CA PRO A 19 -9.96 -0.66 -10.25
C PRO A 19 -10.67 -1.89 -9.66
N VAL A 20 -10.12 -3.07 -9.97
CA VAL A 20 -10.66 -4.35 -9.48
C VAL A 20 -9.79 -4.84 -8.33
N LEU A 21 -10.42 -5.14 -7.19
CA LEU A 21 -9.77 -5.74 -6.03
C LEU A 21 -9.22 -7.13 -6.35
N GLU A 22 -8.17 -7.54 -5.62
CA GLU A 22 -7.73 -8.93 -5.60
C GLU A 22 -8.90 -9.88 -5.33
N SER A 23 -8.96 -10.97 -6.10
CA SER A 23 -9.96 -12.02 -5.95
C SER A 23 -9.32 -13.27 -5.37
N TRP A 24 -10.00 -13.83 -4.37
CA TRP A 24 -9.64 -15.10 -3.72
C TRP A 24 -10.45 -16.29 -4.25
N ASP A 25 -11.30 -16.05 -5.26
CA ASP A 25 -12.15 -17.08 -5.82
C ASP A 25 -11.36 -18.06 -6.70
N ALA A 26 -11.94 -19.24 -6.94
CA ALA A 26 -11.33 -20.27 -7.76
C ALA A 26 -11.02 -19.79 -9.19
N ALA A 27 -9.99 -20.38 -9.80
CA ALA A 27 -9.63 -20.11 -11.18
C ALA A 27 -10.84 -20.37 -12.11
N GLY A 28 -11.17 -19.37 -12.94
CA GLY A 28 -12.34 -19.42 -13.83
C GLY A 28 -13.60 -18.75 -13.28
N HIS A 29 -13.65 -18.38 -11.99
CA HIS A 29 -14.77 -17.61 -11.44
C HIS A 29 -14.87 -16.22 -12.11
N PRO A 30 -16.08 -15.64 -12.29
CA PRO A 30 -16.23 -14.34 -12.95
C PRO A 30 -15.41 -13.21 -12.35
N SER A 31 -15.18 -13.19 -11.03
CA SER A 31 -14.31 -12.20 -10.37
C SER A 31 -12.86 -12.30 -10.82
N GLN A 32 -12.32 -13.51 -10.97
CA GLN A 32 -10.96 -13.75 -11.50
C GLN A 32 -10.84 -13.33 -12.96
N GLN A 33 -11.88 -13.58 -13.77
CA GLN A 33 -11.92 -13.14 -15.17
C GLN A 33 -11.91 -11.61 -15.27
N ARG A 34 -12.72 -10.92 -14.44
CA ARG A 34 -12.74 -9.46 -14.35
C ARG A 34 -11.39 -8.90 -13.91
N LEU A 35 -10.77 -9.48 -12.89
CA LEU A 35 -9.45 -9.06 -12.43
C LEU A 35 -8.41 -9.21 -13.55
N ARG A 36 -8.41 -10.34 -14.27
CA ARG A 36 -7.49 -10.55 -15.40
C ARG A 36 -7.68 -9.53 -16.51
N ALA A 37 -8.93 -9.31 -16.94
CA ALA A 37 -9.25 -8.33 -17.98
C ALA A 37 -8.83 -6.91 -17.58
N TYR A 38 -9.05 -6.54 -16.31
CA TYR A 38 -8.55 -5.28 -15.76
C TYR A 38 -7.02 -5.19 -15.83
N LEU A 39 -6.30 -6.21 -15.34
CA LEU A 39 -4.83 -6.22 -15.35
C LEU A 39 -4.26 -6.17 -16.76
N ASP A 40 -4.88 -6.84 -17.73
CA ASP A 40 -4.47 -6.79 -19.14
C ASP A 40 -4.69 -5.41 -19.74
N SER A 41 -5.85 -4.78 -19.47
CA SER A 41 -6.12 -3.40 -19.92
C SER A 41 -5.13 -2.39 -19.33
N VAL A 42 -4.79 -2.51 -18.04
CA VAL A 42 -3.77 -1.65 -17.43
C VAL A 42 -2.39 -1.92 -18.04
N ALA A 43 -2.04 -3.18 -18.30
CA ALA A 43 -0.76 -3.54 -18.91
C ALA A 43 -0.59 -2.97 -20.32
N GLU A 44 -1.65 -2.93 -21.13
CA GLU A 44 -1.64 -2.26 -22.44
C GLU A 44 -1.44 -0.75 -22.29
N LEU A 45 -2.09 -0.14 -21.30
CA LEU A 45 -2.09 1.30 -21.08
C LEU A 45 -0.74 1.85 -20.59
N VAL A 46 -0.11 1.18 -19.62
CA VAL A 46 1.13 1.66 -18.97
C VAL A 46 2.37 0.85 -19.35
N GLY A 47 2.21 -0.22 -20.12
CA GLY A 47 3.29 -1.12 -20.57
C GLY A 47 4.47 -0.39 -21.24
N PRO A 48 4.24 0.55 -22.17
CA PRO A 48 5.32 1.31 -22.81
C PRO A 48 6.14 2.12 -21.79
N ALA A 49 5.49 2.91 -20.94
CA ALA A 49 6.16 3.70 -19.91
C ALA A 49 6.90 2.82 -18.89
N ALA A 50 6.30 1.70 -18.50
CA ALA A 50 6.94 0.73 -17.63
C ALA A 50 8.18 0.11 -18.29
N ALA A 51 8.15 -0.22 -19.59
CA ALA A 51 9.27 -0.82 -20.31
C ALA A 51 10.47 0.14 -20.40
N GLU A 52 10.23 1.43 -20.66
CA GLU A 52 11.26 2.46 -20.77
C GLU A 52 12.01 2.70 -19.43
N GLY A 53 11.30 2.65 -18.29
CA GLY A 53 11.89 2.97 -16.99
C GLY A 53 12.72 1.87 -16.31
N GLY A 54 12.91 0.70 -16.95
CA GLY A 54 13.80 -0.35 -16.44
C GLY A 54 13.30 -1.09 -15.17
N THR A 55 14.17 -1.24 -14.17
CA THR A 55 13.97 -2.08 -12.96
C THR A 55 13.88 -1.28 -11.64
N ARG A 56 13.84 0.05 -11.71
CA ARG A 56 13.79 0.97 -10.57
C ARG A 56 12.61 1.93 -10.74
N LEU A 57 11.42 1.37 -10.74
CA LEU A 57 10.16 2.07 -11.02
C LEU A 57 9.43 2.47 -9.74
N ALA A 58 8.62 3.51 -9.86
CA ALA A 58 7.55 3.83 -8.93
C ALA A 58 6.19 3.75 -9.65
N MET A 59 5.16 3.31 -8.92
CA MET A 59 3.77 3.28 -9.39
C MET A 59 2.88 4.04 -8.42
N ALA A 60 1.98 4.89 -8.91
CA ALA A 60 0.92 5.49 -8.10
C ALA A 60 -0.46 5.17 -8.69
N LEU A 61 -1.36 4.67 -7.85
CA LEU A 61 -2.77 4.41 -8.19
C LEU A 61 -3.67 5.36 -7.39
N ASP A 62 -4.46 6.17 -8.09
CA ASP A 62 -5.52 6.99 -7.49
C ASP A 62 -6.87 6.33 -7.78
N VAL A 63 -7.49 5.77 -6.75
CA VAL A 63 -8.78 5.07 -6.80
C VAL A 63 -9.90 6.07 -6.58
N GLY A 64 -10.59 6.41 -7.66
CA GLY A 64 -11.82 7.19 -7.64
C GLY A 64 -13.00 6.32 -7.23
N LEU A 65 -13.58 6.62 -6.07
CA LEU A 65 -14.82 6.03 -5.57
C LEU A 65 -15.98 7.01 -5.76
N ALA A 66 -17.20 6.49 -5.93
CA ALA A 66 -18.39 7.34 -6.00
C ALA A 66 -18.67 7.99 -4.63
N ASP A 67 -19.28 9.18 -4.61
CA ASP A 67 -19.49 10.00 -3.40
C ASP A 67 -20.25 9.27 -2.27
N HIS A 68 -21.10 8.30 -2.62
CA HIS A 68 -21.87 7.51 -1.65
C HIS A 68 -21.10 6.32 -1.07
N VAL A 69 -19.92 6.01 -1.62
CA VAL A 69 -19.05 4.92 -1.14
C VAL A 69 -18.17 5.47 -0.03
N SER A 70 -18.17 4.80 1.13
CA SER A 70 -17.30 5.19 2.24
C SER A 70 -15.82 4.99 1.87
N LEU A 71 -14.98 5.97 2.20
CA LEU A 71 -13.54 5.83 2.03
C LEU A 71 -12.91 4.95 3.12
N THR A 72 -13.51 4.87 4.30
CA THR A 72 -12.90 4.22 5.48
C THR A 72 -13.55 2.91 5.89
N ARG A 73 -14.48 2.39 5.07
CA ARG A 73 -15.25 1.15 5.32
C ARG A 73 -15.65 0.52 3.98
N GLY A 74 -15.81 -0.80 3.97
CA GLY A 74 -16.47 -1.51 2.87
C GLY A 74 -15.55 -2.43 2.06
N GLY A 75 -14.33 -2.70 2.54
CA GLY A 75 -13.38 -3.59 1.90
C GLY A 75 -12.65 -2.98 0.72
N HIS A 76 -12.40 -1.67 0.76
CA HIS A 76 -11.65 -0.93 -0.26
C HIS A 76 -10.19 -0.76 0.17
N ASP A 77 -9.57 -1.84 0.64
CA ASP A 77 -8.19 -1.83 1.12
C ASP A 77 -7.24 -1.57 -0.05
N LEU A 78 -6.31 -0.63 0.14
CA LEU A 78 -5.44 -0.17 -0.93
C LEU A 78 -4.42 -1.23 -1.37
N ASP A 79 -4.00 -2.13 -0.49
CA ASP A 79 -3.10 -3.24 -0.83
C ASP A 79 -3.77 -4.22 -1.79
N ASN A 80 -5.08 -4.48 -1.63
CA ASN A 80 -5.86 -5.36 -2.52
C ASN A 80 -5.99 -4.80 -3.95
N TYR A 81 -5.85 -3.48 -4.14
CA TYR A 81 -5.74 -2.88 -5.48
C TYR A 81 -4.31 -2.95 -6.04
N LEU A 82 -3.31 -2.68 -5.20
CA LEU A 82 -1.90 -2.60 -5.64
C LEU A 82 -1.26 -3.95 -5.92
N PHE A 83 -1.48 -4.93 -5.04
CA PHE A 83 -0.81 -6.22 -5.10
C PHE A 83 -0.96 -6.93 -6.46
N PRO A 84 -2.15 -7.07 -7.05
CA PRO A 84 -2.29 -7.73 -8.35
C PRO A 84 -1.60 -6.95 -9.48
N LEU A 85 -1.63 -5.61 -9.46
CA LEU A 85 -0.93 -4.78 -10.45
C LEU A 85 0.58 -5.01 -10.38
N VAL A 86 1.17 -4.88 -9.19
CA VAL A 86 2.62 -5.00 -9.02
C VAL A 86 3.12 -6.40 -9.37
N ARG A 87 2.33 -7.44 -9.08
CA ARG A 87 2.63 -8.80 -9.55
C ARG A 87 2.57 -8.91 -11.07
N ARG A 88 1.59 -8.30 -11.73
CA ARG A 88 1.43 -8.32 -13.20
C ARG A 88 2.63 -7.70 -13.92
N PHE A 89 3.18 -6.60 -13.38
CA PHE A 89 4.32 -5.89 -13.96
C PHE A 89 5.69 -6.41 -13.51
N GLY A 90 5.72 -7.29 -12.51
CA GLY A 90 6.93 -7.84 -11.90
C GLY A 90 7.37 -7.02 -10.69
N ALA A 91 7.05 -7.52 -9.48
CA ALA A 91 7.32 -6.83 -8.22
C ALA A 91 8.79 -6.42 -8.03
N GLY A 92 9.72 -7.19 -8.60
CA GLY A 92 11.15 -6.92 -8.57
C GLY A 92 11.57 -5.60 -9.23
N ARG A 93 10.70 -4.98 -10.04
CA ARG A 93 10.98 -3.75 -10.79
C ARG A 93 10.61 -2.47 -10.05
N PHE A 94 9.88 -2.58 -8.93
CA PHE A 94 9.38 -1.41 -8.21
C PHE A 94 10.16 -1.19 -6.93
N ASP A 95 10.67 0.02 -6.77
CA ASP A 95 11.27 0.50 -5.52
C ASP A 95 10.25 1.23 -4.65
N ALA A 96 9.14 1.70 -5.23
CA ALA A 96 8.04 2.25 -4.46
C ALA A 96 6.69 2.05 -5.16
N VAL A 97 5.64 1.81 -4.38
CA VAL A 97 4.27 1.90 -4.86
C VAL A 97 3.41 2.72 -3.93
N PHE A 98 2.47 3.45 -4.51
CA PHE A 98 1.58 4.36 -3.84
C PHE A 98 0.15 4.05 -4.25
N ALA A 99 -0.76 4.13 -3.30
CA ALA A 99 -2.17 4.15 -3.60
C ALA A 99 -2.86 5.21 -2.77
N ARG A 100 -3.89 5.81 -3.36
CA ARG A 100 -4.82 6.71 -2.70
C ARG A 100 -6.23 6.29 -3.07
N LYS A 101 -7.18 6.44 -2.15
CA LYS A 101 -8.62 6.44 -2.48
C LYS A 101 -9.24 7.76 -2.10
N ARG A 102 -10.10 8.27 -2.98
CA ARG A 102 -10.86 9.51 -2.78
C ARG A 102 -12.15 9.46 -3.56
N HIS A 103 -13.06 10.38 -3.26
CA HIS A 103 -14.21 10.60 -4.11
C HIS A 103 -13.77 11.25 -5.43
N ALA A 104 -13.99 10.54 -6.54
CA ALA A 104 -13.66 11.00 -7.87
C ALA A 104 -14.42 10.19 -8.93
N PRO A 105 -14.78 10.81 -10.07
CA PRO A 105 -15.51 10.13 -11.15
C PRO A 105 -14.65 9.09 -11.89
N SER A 106 -13.33 9.17 -11.78
CA SER A 106 -12.40 8.29 -12.47
C SER A 106 -11.19 7.95 -11.60
N SER A 107 -10.61 6.80 -11.88
CA SER A 107 -9.33 6.36 -11.31
C SER A 107 -8.19 6.62 -12.27
N THR A 108 -6.99 6.85 -11.74
CA THR A 108 -5.80 7.11 -12.57
C THR A 108 -4.62 6.27 -12.08
N ILE A 109 -3.69 5.98 -12.98
CA ILE A 109 -2.45 5.30 -12.68
C ILE A 109 -1.27 6.01 -13.31
N THR A 110 -0.16 6.04 -12.59
CA THR A 110 1.10 6.61 -13.06
C THR A 110 2.21 5.60 -12.83
N VAL A 111 3.07 5.38 -13.84
CA VAL A 111 4.29 4.59 -13.71
C VAL A 111 5.45 5.39 -14.27
N GLY A 112 6.53 5.51 -13.51
CA GLY A 112 7.73 6.22 -13.91
C GLY A 112 8.95 5.82 -13.09
N PRO A 113 10.11 6.45 -13.31
CA PRO A 113 11.30 6.20 -12.51
C PRO A 113 11.05 6.49 -11.01
N ALA A 114 11.57 5.63 -10.14
CA ALA A 114 11.57 5.91 -8.71
C ALA A 114 12.58 7.01 -8.38
N ALA A 115 12.12 8.06 -7.70
CA ALA A 115 12.95 9.18 -7.28
C ALA A 115 12.70 9.52 -5.81
N PRO A 116 13.72 9.97 -5.07
CA PRO A 116 13.52 10.51 -3.72
C PRO A 116 12.66 11.79 -3.80
N PRO A 117 11.97 12.18 -2.70
CA PRO A 117 11.24 13.43 -2.63
C PRO A 117 12.14 14.64 -2.95
N PRO A 118 11.64 15.64 -3.69
CA PRO A 118 12.41 16.82 -4.06
C PRO A 118 12.87 17.62 -2.83
N ASP A 119 12.06 17.64 -1.77
CA ASP A 119 12.41 18.23 -0.48
C ASP A 119 12.79 17.13 0.52
N SER A 120 14.09 16.95 0.75
CA SER A 120 14.67 15.91 1.62
C SER A 120 14.33 16.07 3.11
N HIS A 121 13.54 17.08 3.50
CA HIS A 121 13.02 17.23 4.87
C HIS A 121 12.18 16.02 5.30
N ARG A 122 11.52 15.33 4.37
CA ARG A 122 10.72 14.12 4.67
C ARG A 122 11.59 12.95 5.13
N ALA A 123 12.85 12.89 4.70
CA ALA A 123 13.81 11.88 5.18
C ALA A 123 14.28 12.12 6.62
N ALA A 124 13.96 13.28 7.22
CA ALA A 124 14.35 13.62 8.59
C ALA A 124 13.31 13.18 9.65
N VAL A 125 12.11 12.75 9.24
CA VAL A 125 11.10 12.26 10.18
C VAL A 125 11.43 10.81 10.54
N PRO A 126 11.79 10.49 11.81
CA PRO A 126 12.05 9.12 12.20
C PRO A 126 10.77 8.27 12.06
N PRO A 127 10.90 6.97 11.76
CA PRO A 127 9.74 6.09 11.73
C PRO A 127 9.10 6.01 13.11
N LEU A 128 7.77 5.87 13.11
CA LEU A 128 6.99 5.60 14.31
C LEU A 128 7.45 4.30 14.98
N LEU A 129 7.76 3.28 14.19
CA LEU A 129 8.33 2.02 14.65
C LEU A 129 9.31 1.44 13.63
N SER A 130 10.25 0.65 14.13
CA SER A 130 11.18 -0.15 13.34
C SER A 130 11.23 -1.58 13.87
N VAL A 131 11.12 -2.56 12.99
CA VAL A 131 11.12 -3.99 13.34
C VAL A 131 12.11 -4.72 12.47
N ARG A 132 13.10 -5.36 13.09
CA ARG A 132 14.01 -6.30 12.42
C ARG A 132 13.59 -7.74 12.75
N THR A 133 13.45 -8.57 11.73
CA THR A 133 13.10 -9.98 11.91
C THR A 133 13.56 -10.84 10.74
N SER A 134 13.83 -12.11 11.01
CA SER A 134 14.21 -13.14 10.04
C SER A 134 13.15 -14.23 9.87
N VAL A 135 12.06 -14.16 10.65
CA VAL A 135 11.02 -15.19 10.64
C VAL A 135 10.17 -15.10 9.36
N SER A 136 9.53 -16.20 8.98
CA SER A 136 8.70 -16.24 7.76
C SER A 136 7.52 -15.27 7.86
N ALA A 137 7.26 -14.51 6.79
CA ALA A 137 6.11 -13.60 6.69
C ALA A 137 4.74 -14.28 6.80
N THR A 138 4.69 -15.61 6.60
CA THR A 138 3.47 -16.42 6.78
C THR A 138 3.25 -16.88 8.22
N SER A 139 4.22 -16.67 9.12
CA SER A 139 4.14 -17.15 10.50
C SER A 139 3.39 -16.17 11.42
N VAL A 140 2.79 -16.70 12.48
CA VAL A 140 2.22 -15.88 13.56
C VAL A 140 3.31 -15.05 14.25
N ALA A 141 4.52 -15.58 14.36
CA ALA A 141 5.65 -14.88 14.97
C ALA A 141 6.02 -13.58 14.21
N TRP A 142 5.91 -13.59 12.87
CA TRP A 142 6.10 -12.39 12.04
C TRP A 142 5.12 -11.28 12.43
N LYS A 143 3.82 -11.60 12.38
CA LYS A 143 2.78 -10.63 12.71
C LYS A 143 2.89 -10.19 14.18
N GLY A 144 3.23 -11.12 15.08
CA GLY A 144 3.46 -10.84 16.50
C GLY A 144 4.57 -9.83 16.76
N ALA A 145 5.69 -9.90 16.04
CA ALA A 145 6.80 -8.97 16.18
C ALA A 145 6.41 -7.54 15.77
N ILE A 146 5.74 -7.39 14.62
CA ILE A 146 5.24 -6.10 14.14
C ILE A 146 4.20 -5.53 15.10
N HIS A 147 3.23 -6.36 15.51
CA HIS A 147 2.17 -5.97 16.42
C HIS A 147 2.70 -5.57 17.81
N ALA A 148 3.76 -6.20 18.30
CA ALA A 148 4.42 -5.80 19.55
C ALA A 148 5.10 -4.43 19.42
N ALA A 149 5.80 -4.17 18.33
CA ALA A 149 6.42 -2.87 18.06
C ALA A 149 5.37 -1.76 17.91
N CYS A 150 4.22 -2.04 17.29
CA CYS A 150 3.11 -1.10 17.21
C CYS A 150 2.61 -0.68 18.59
N ARG A 151 2.38 -1.64 19.50
CA ARG A 151 1.95 -1.33 20.88
C ARG A 151 3.00 -0.55 21.69
N ALA A 152 4.28 -0.81 21.44
CA ALA A 152 5.36 -0.08 22.10
C ALA A 152 5.45 1.37 21.62
N ALA A 153 5.23 1.62 20.32
CA ALA A 153 5.27 2.95 19.72
C ALA A 153 3.99 3.77 19.97
N CYS A 154 2.83 3.11 19.98
CA CYS A 154 1.52 3.72 20.20
C CYS A 154 0.78 2.93 21.30
N PRO A 155 0.89 3.35 22.56
CA PRO A 155 0.14 2.72 23.65
C PRO A 155 -1.36 3.00 23.56
N GLU A 156 -1.74 4.13 22.96
CA GLU A 156 -3.13 4.50 22.70
C GLU A 156 -3.51 4.21 21.23
N PRO A 157 -4.71 3.67 20.95
CA PRO A 157 -5.20 3.48 19.58
C PRO A 157 -5.26 4.81 18.82
N ALA A 158 -5.01 4.77 17.51
CA ALA A 158 -5.21 5.94 16.67
C ALA A 158 -6.68 6.39 16.72
N ALA A 159 -6.90 7.69 16.95
CA ALA A 159 -8.22 8.31 16.91
C ALA A 159 -8.95 7.93 15.62
N ASP A 160 -10.27 7.73 15.67
CA ASP A 160 -11.08 7.37 14.52
C ASP A 160 -10.91 8.36 13.35
N GLY A 161 -10.96 7.84 12.12
CA GLY A 161 -10.83 8.63 10.90
C GLY A 161 -9.84 8.07 9.87
N PRO A 162 -9.69 8.75 8.73
CA PRO A 162 -8.80 8.33 7.65
C PRO A 162 -7.32 8.44 8.03
N LEU A 163 -6.53 7.46 7.60
CA LEU A 163 -5.10 7.36 7.89
C LEU A 163 -4.26 7.37 6.60
N ALA A 164 -3.07 7.96 6.71
CA ALA A 164 -1.99 7.80 5.76
C ALA A 164 -0.91 6.89 6.37
N VAL A 165 -0.55 5.82 5.67
CA VAL A 165 0.41 4.81 6.12
C VAL A 165 1.54 4.69 5.11
N GLU A 166 2.77 4.74 5.60
CA GLU A 166 3.98 4.55 4.81
C GLU A 166 4.81 3.43 5.42
N LEU A 167 5.17 2.41 4.63
CA LEU A 167 6.00 1.28 5.05
C LEU A 167 7.26 1.23 4.18
N CYS A 168 8.42 1.13 4.82
CA CYS A 168 9.68 0.88 4.14
C CYS A 168 10.21 -0.51 4.50
N PHE A 169 10.37 -1.36 3.49
CA PHE A 169 10.96 -2.69 3.62
C PHE A 169 12.42 -2.64 3.17
N ARG A 170 13.35 -2.78 4.12
CA ARG A 170 14.74 -3.13 3.81
C ARG A 170 14.88 -4.64 3.69
N VAL A 171 15.30 -5.10 2.51
CA VAL A 171 15.38 -6.53 2.15
C VAL A 171 16.57 -6.80 1.23
N SER A 172 17.06 -8.04 1.19
CA SER A 172 18.01 -8.48 0.16
C SER A 172 17.35 -8.58 -1.22
N GLY A 173 18.15 -8.46 -2.29
CA GLY A 173 17.67 -8.47 -3.68
C GLY A 173 16.97 -9.76 -4.11
N GLY A 174 17.27 -10.88 -3.46
CA GLY A 174 16.65 -12.19 -3.73
C GLY A 174 15.25 -12.37 -3.15
N ARG A 175 14.78 -11.44 -2.31
CA ARG A 175 13.48 -11.58 -1.64
C ARG A 175 12.35 -10.96 -2.47
N ASN A 176 11.28 -11.72 -2.67
CA ASN A 176 10.05 -11.16 -3.21
C ASN A 176 9.38 -10.27 -2.15
N TRP A 177 9.62 -8.97 -2.21
CA TRP A 177 9.13 -8.02 -1.21
C TRP A 177 7.61 -7.85 -1.21
N SER A 178 6.91 -8.11 -2.33
CA SER A 178 5.46 -7.90 -2.39
C SER A 178 4.68 -8.89 -1.52
N THR A 179 5.25 -10.07 -1.24
CA THR A 179 4.62 -11.05 -0.34
C THR A 179 4.67 -10.65 1.13
N LEU A 180 5.44 -9.61 1.47
CA LEU A 180 5.57 -9.08 2.83
C LEU A 180 4.46 -8.09 3.18
N TRP A 181 3.82 -7.47 2.17
CA TRP A 181 2.91 -6.35 2.36
C TRP A 181 1.70 -6.72 3.20
N LYS A 182 0.93 -7.70 2.73
CA LYS A 182 -0.33 -8.07 3.39
C LYS A 182 -0.10 -8.56 4.82
N PRO A 183 0.85 -9.48 5.09
CA PRO A 183 1.14 -9.86 6.47
C PRO A 183 1.66 -8.72 7.35
N ALA A 184 2.37 -7.74 6.79
CA ALA A 184 2.81 -6.57 7.54
C ALA A 184 1.63 -5.64 7.88
N ILE A 185 0.78 -5.32 6.90
CA ILE A 185 -0.42 -4.48 7.07
C ILE A 185 -1.39 -5.13 8.05
N ASP A 186 -1.67 -6.43 7.92
CA ASP A 186 -2.48 -7.22 8.85
C ASP A 186 -1.97 -7.12 10.30
N ALA A 187 -0.67 -6.89 10.50
CA ALA A 187 -0.06 -6.82 11.83
C ALA A 187 -0.08 -5.41 12.44
N LEU A 188 -0.52 -4.38 11.69
CA LEU A 188 -0.63 -3.00 12.15
C LEU A 188 -1.90 -2.72 12.96
N GLY A 189 -2.64 -3.75 13.39
CA GLY A 189 -3.86 -3.63 14.21
C GLY A 189 -3.80 -2.55 15.31
N PRO A 190 -2.76 -2.48 16.15
CA PRO A 190 -2.67 -1.44 17.18
C PRO A 190 -2.62 -0.01 16.64
N LEU A 191 -2.09 0.19 15.42
CA LEU A 191 -2.06 1.50 14.77
C LEU A 191 -3.36 1.82 14.05
N LEU A 192 -3.94 0.84 13.35
CA LEU A 192 -5.10 1.06 12.47
C LEU A 192 -6.44 0.93 13.22
N GLY A 193 -6.43 0.31 14.39
CA GLY A 193 -7.62 -0.10 15.12
C GLY A 193 -7.90 -1.59 14.95
N MET A 194 -8.48 -2.21 15.98
CA MET A 194 -8.83 -3.63 16.02
C MET A 194 -10.29 -3.77 16.43
N PRO A 195 -11.20 -4.14 15.50
CA PRO A 195 -12.62 -4.25 15.80
C PRO A 195 -12.92 -5.45 16.71
N ASP A 196 -12.10 -6.49 16.64
CA ASP A 196 -12.19 -7.70 17.47
C ASP A 196 -10.81 -8.02 18.06
N PRO A 197 -10.60 -7.81 19.39
CA PRO A 197 -9.35 -8.15 20.06
C PRO A 197 -8.96 -9.63 19.97
N HIS A 198 -9.91 -10.54 19.72
CA HIS A 198 -9.64 -11.97 19.51
C HIS A 198 -9.13 -12.29 18.10
N ARG A 199 -9.18 -11.32 17.18
CA ARG A 199 -8.65 -11.41 15.81
C ARG A 199 -7.63 -10.30 15.58
N PRO A 200 -6.48 -10.32 16.29
CA PRO A 200 -5.51 -9.22 16.30
C PRO A 200 -4.83 -8.93 14.95
N PHE A 201 -4.99 -9.83 13.98
CA PHE A 201 -4.44 -9.69 12.63
C PHE A 201 -5.51 -9.39 11.57
N ARG A 202 -6.61 -8.74 11.98
CA ARG A 202 -7.65 -8.16 11.14
C ARG A 202 -7.83 -6.69 11.51
N PRO A 203 -6.88 -5.83 11.10
CA PRO A 203 -6.93 -4.41 11.41
C PRO A 203 -8.13 -3.74 10.72
N CYS A 204 -8.44 -2.51 11.12
CA CYS A 204 -9.28 -1.59 10.33
C CYS A 204 -8.45 -0.94 9.20
N ASP A 205 -7.81 -1.75 8.36
CA ASP A 205 -6.99 -1.31 7.21
C ASP A 205 -7.78 -0.57 6.14
N ASP A 206 -9.10 -0.80 6.07
CA ASP A 206 -10.06 0.02 5.34
C ASP A 206 -9.90 1.54 5.62
N ARG A 207 -9.41 1.94 6.81
CA ARG A 207 -9.18 3.36 7.16
C ARG A 207 -8.02 4.00 6.41
N VAL A 208 -7.13 3.21 5.81
CA VAL A 208 -5.97 3.71 5.09
C VAL A 208 -6.42 4.28 3.75
N VAL A 209 -6.41 5.62 3.63
CA VAL A 209 -6.80 6.34 2.40
C VAL A 209 -5.60 6.77 1.58
N ASP A 210 -4.41 6.81 2.18
CA ASP A 210 -3.12 6.99 1.52
C ASP A 210 -2.18 5.87 1.96
N LEU A 211 -1.67 5.08 1.03
CA LEU A 211 -0.72 4.00 1.28
C LEU A 211 0.54 4.22 0.44
N ALA A 212 1.71 4.14 1.08
CA ALA A 212 3.00 4.15 0.43
C ALA A 212 3.83 2.94 0.89
N LEU A 213 4.37 2.18 -0.06
CA LEU A 213 5.20 1.00 0.21
C LEU A 213 6.54 1.18 -0.52
N HIS A 214 7.63 1.18 0.22
CA HIS A 214 8.99 1.39 -0.27
C HIS A 214 9.82 0.12 -0.13
N ARG A 215 10.68 -0.12 -1.11
CA ARG A 215 11.67 -1.20 -1.11
C ARG A 215 13.07 -0.61 -1.15
N ASN A 216 13.86 -1.00 -0.17
CA ASN A 216 15.25 -0.64 -0.06
C ASN A 216 16.08 -1.91 -0.09
N LEU A 217 16.92 -2.05 -1.12
CA LEU A 217 17.79 -3.20 -1.25
C LEU A 217 18.99 -3.08 -0.31
N ASP A 218 19.20 -4.09 0.51
CA ASP A 218 20.33 -4.23 1.42
C ASP A 218 20.71 -5.71 1.53
N ASP A 219 21.67 -6.13 0.69
CA ASP A 219 22.11 -7.53 0.65
C ASP A 219 22.88 -7.95 1.90
N SER A 220 23.35 -7.00 2.73
CA SER A 220 24.01 -7.30 4.00
C SER A 220 23.05 -7.90 5.04
N LEU A 221 21.73 -7.74 4.85
CA LEU A 221 20.72 -8.34 5.71
C LEU A 221 20.61 -9.86 5.54
N GLY A 222 21.09 -10.43 4.43
CA GLY A 222 20.88 -11.84 4.13
C GLY A 222 19.40 -12.21 4.11
N HIS A 223 18.93 -12.95 5.13
CA HIS A 223 17.53 -13.31 5.28
C HIS A 223 16.73 -12.34 6.15
N ASP A 224 17.39 -11.45 6.89
CA ASP A 224 16.74 -10.47 7.73
C ASP A 224 15.95 -9.46 6.87
N ILE A 225 14.93 -8.91 7.50
CA ILE A 225 14.11 -7.85 6.96
C ILE A 225 14.01 -6.78 8.03
N VAL A 226 14.08 -5.52 7.62
CA VAL A 226 13.72 -4.40 8.50
C VAL A 226 12.52 -3.69 7.92
N ILE A 227 11.51 -3.47 8.76
CA ILE A 227 10.29 -2.76 8.42
C ILE A 227 10.26 -1.49 9.25
N ASP A 228 10.27 -0.35 8.58
CA ASP A 228 10.03 0.95 9.18
C ASP A 228 8.61 1.40 8.81
N ALA A 229 7.86 1.94 9.75
CA ALA A 229 6.50 2.43 9.49
C ALA A 229 6.30 3.86 9.97
N TRP A 230 5.53 4.62 9.20
CA TRP A 230 4.99 5.94 9.55
C TRP A 230 3.48 5.88 9.42
N CYS A 231 2.79 6.56 10.33
CA CYS A 231 1.34 6.68 10.32
C CYS A 231 0.94 8.08 10.76
N THR A 232 0.08 8.73 10.00
CA THR A 232 -0.46 10.06 10.33
C THR A 232 -1.96 10.11 10.00
N PRO A 233 -2.75 10.95 10.69
CA PRO A 233 -4.08 11.30 10.21
C PRO A 233 -4.01 11.81 8.77
N SER A 234 -4.92 11.37 7.90
CA SER A 234 -5.02 11.94 6.55
C SER A 234 -6.04 13.08 6.57
N HIS A 235 -5.65 14.24 6.07
CA HIS A 235 -6.54 15.40 5.94
C HIS A 235 -7.33 15.33 4.64
N HIS A 236 -8.04 14.24 4.39
CA HIS A 236 -9.08 14.22 3.38
C HIS A 236 -10.35 14.83 4.00
N SER A 237 -10.73 16.01 3.51
CA SER A 237 -12.01 16.62 3.87
C SER A 237 -13.14 15.71 3.37
N GLU A 238 -13.72 14.90 4.27
CA GLU A 238 -15.09 14.44 4.06
C GLU A 238 -15.96 15.69 4.00
N GLN A 239 -16.26 16.16 2.78
CA GLN A 239 -17.38 17.08 2.60
C GLN A 239 -18.63 16.25 2.89
N LEU A 240 -19.10 16.33 4.14
CA LEU A 240 -20.43 15.87 4.49
C LEU A 240 -21.42 16.42 3.46
N PRO A 241 -22.37 15.61 2.97
CA PRO A 241 -23.43 16.12 2.12
C PRO A 241 -24.12 17.26 2.88
N ARG A 242 -24.16 18.44 2.25
CA ARG A 242 -25.00 19.53 2.74
C ARG A 242 -26.43 19.03 2.68
N ASP A 243 -27.04 18.84 3.85
CA ASP A 243 -28.48 18.62 3.95
C ASP A 243 -29.19 19.70 3.11
N ILE A 244 -29.97 19.23 2.15
CA ILE A 244 -30.75 20.06 1.25
C ILE A 244 -32.13 20.21 1.90
N GLY A 245 -32.44 21.42 2.37
CA GLY A 245 -33.82 21.92 2.57
C GLY A 245 -34.54 21.47 3.82
#